data_AF-A0A519G3U2-F1
#
_entry.id   AF-A0A519G3U2-F1
#
_cell.length_a   1.000
_cell.length_b   1.000
_cell.length_c   1.000
_cell.angle_alpha   90.00
_cell.angle_beta   90.00
_cell.angle_gamma   90.00
#
_symmetry.space_group_name_H-M   'P 1'
#
loop_
_entity.id
_entity.type
_entity.pdbx_description
1 polymer ?
#
loop_
_entity_poly.entity_id
_entity_poly.type
_entity_poly.pdbx_seq_one_letter_code
_entity_poly.pdbx_strand_id
1 'polypeptide(L)'
;MTVRQSARKSIGQALADLSAEFPDEDIKESKLRFLESEGLVEPERTPSGYRKYSVDDMERLRYIIRAQREHYLPLKVIKEHLDAIDRGLEPPSLNGGPTVPTGAFGDPGTQELLRGERADVRVSRRELVKTAEITEEFLDLLEGFGLVRTRTGSKHY
;
A
#
# COMPACT_ATOMS: atom_id res chain seq x y z
N MET A 1 27.12 -6.49 -3.19
CA MET A 1 26.68 -7.24 -1.99
C MET A 1 26.75 -6.28 -0.82
N THR A 2 25.70 -5.51 -0.60
CA THR A 2 25.64 -4.56 0.53
C THR A 2 25.66 -5.38 1.82
N VAL A 3 26.70 -5.20 2.62
CA VAL A 3 26.88 -5.93 3.88
C VAL A 3 25.79 -5.43 4.84
N ARG A 4 24.78 -6.27 5.12
CA ARG A 4 23.76 -5.91 6.10
C ARG A 4 24.39 -5.77 7.47
N GLN A 5 24.16 -4.66 8.15
CA GLN A 5 24.85 -4.33 9.39
C GLN A 5 24.43 -5.29 10.51
N SER A 6 25.40 -5.99 11.09
CA SER A 6 25.18 -7.20 11.88
C SER A 6 24.89 -6.93 13.36
N ALA A 7 23.64 -6.58 13.68
CA ALA A 7 23.03 -6.88 14.98
C ALA A 7 21.85 -7.83 14.74
N ARG A 8 21.88 -9.04 15.30
CA ARG A 8 20.93 -10.12 14.97
C ARG A 8 19.90 -10.35 16.07
N LYS A 9 18.74 -9.70 15.97
CA LYS A 9 17.62 -9.81 16.93
C LYS A 9 16.71 -10.99 16.62
N SER A 10 16.22 -11.68 17.65
CA SER A 10 15.14 -12.67 17.49
C SER A 10 13.80 -11.98 17.18
N ILE A 11 12.79 -12.74 16.76
CA ILE A 11 11.45 -12.18 16.53
C ILE A 11 10.85 -11.56 17.81
N GLY A 12 11.08 -12.17 18.98
CA GLY A 12 10.60 -11.61 20.25
C GLY A 12 11.29 -10.29 20.61
N GLN A 13 12.60 -10.19 20.36
CA GLN A 13 13.34 -8.94 20.57
C GLN A 13 12.88 -7.85 19.59
N ALA A 14 12.70 -8.20 18.31
CA ALA A 14 12.19 -7.29 17.30
C ALA A 14 10.79 -6.77 17.66
N LEU A 15 9.90 -7.65 18.13
CA LEU A 15 8.56 -7.26 18.60
C LEU A 15 8.64 -6.31 19.79
N ALA A 16 9.44 -6.62 20.81
CA ALA A 16 9.57 -5.77 21.98
C ALA A 16 10.04 -4.35 21.60
N ASP A 17 11.04 -4.24 20.72
CA ASP A 17 11.55 -2.95 20.27
C ASP A 17 10.51 -2.17 19.46
N LEU A 18 9.83 -2.83 18.51
CA LEU A 18 8.84 -2.18 17.65
C LEU A 18 7.59 -1.77 18.44
N SER A 19 7.12 -2.61 19.36
CA SER A 19 5.98 -2.25 20.23
C SER A 19 6.31 -1.12 21.20
N ALA A 20 7.56 -0.99 21.64
CA ALA A 20 7.99 0.15 22.45
C ALA A 20 8.03 1.46 21.64
N GLU A 21 8.44 1.40 20.36
CA GLU A 21 8.51 2.57 19.48
C GLU A 21 7.14 2.98 18.92
N PHE A 22 6.25 2.01 18.67
CA PHE A 22 4.92 2.22 18.09
C PHE A 22 3.84 1.62 19.00
N PRO A 23 3.59 2.21 20.19
CA PRO A 23 2.63 1.66 21.17
C PRO A 23 1.18 1.65 20.67
N ASP A 24 0.85 2.52 19.69
CA ASP A 24 -0.48 2.64 19.12
C ASP A 24 -0.77 1.60 18.03
N GLU A 25 0.25 0.85 17.58
CA GLU A 25 0.15 -0.10 16.48
C GLU A 25 0.11 -1.54 17.01
N ASP A 26 -0.84 -2.37 16.53
CA ASP A 26 -0.95 -3.77 16.94
C ASP A 26 0.10 -4.66 16.23
N ILE A 27 1.36 -4.55 16.68
CA ILE A 27 2.50 -5.25 16.11
C ILE A 27 2.61 -6.64 16.72
N LYS A 28 2.11 -7.64 15.99
CA LYS A 28 2.16 -9.06 16.37
C LYS A 28 3.14 -9.83 15.50
N GLU A 29 3.56 -11.01 15.98
CA GLU A 29 4.37 -11.95 15.21
C GLU A 29 3.76 -12.24 13.82
N SER A 30 2.43 -12.39 13.73
CA SER A 30 1.72 -12.62 12.48
C SER A 30 1.93 -11.49 11.46
N LYS A 31 2.04 -10.22 11.91
CA LYS A 31 2.30 -9.08 11.04
C LYS A 31 3.72 -9.15 10.46
N LEU A 32 4.73 -9.44 11.29
CA LEU A 32 6.12 -9.58 10.82
C LEU A 32 6.26 -10.73 9.82
N ARG A 33 5.63 -11.88 10.10
CA ARG A 33 5.61 -13.04 9.18
C ARG A 33 4.90 -12.71 7.86
N PHE A 34 3.84 -11.92 7.91
CA PHE A 34 3.12 -11.46 6.72
C PHE A 34 3.97 -10.50 5.88
N LEU A 35 4.67 -9.54 6.50
CA LEU A 35 5.58 -8.63 5.78
C LEU A 35 6.76 -9.39 5.14
N GLU A 36 7.24 -10.44 5.80
CA GLU A 36 8.24 -11.35 5.22
C GLU A 36 7.68 -12.12 4.01
N SER A 37 6.46 -12.67 4.10
CA SER A 37 5.86 -13.41 2.97
C SER A 37 5.58 -12.53 1.75
N GLU A 38 5.28 -11.25 1.96
CA GLU A 38 5.12 -10.26 0.89
C GLU A 38 6.48 -9.76 0.34
N GLY A 39 7.59 -10.15 0.98
CA GLY A 39 8.95 -9.82 0.57
C GLY A 39 9.35 -8.38 0.85
N LEU A 40 8.78 -7.75 1.87
CA LEU A 40 9.21 -6.39 2.31
C LEU A 40 10.39 -6.45 3.28
N VAL A 41 10.60 -7.61 3.91
CA VAL A 41 11.71 -7.86 4.84
C VAL A 41 12.21 -9.29 4.64
N GLU A 42 13.53 -9.47 4.70
CA GLU A 42 14.16 -10.77 4.44
C GLU A 42 15.12 -11.11 5.58
N PRO A 43 14.61 -11.46 6.78
CA PRO A 43 15.47 -11.79 7.91
C PRO A 43 16.29 -13.06 7.64
N GLU A 44 17.51 -13.08 8.15
CA GLU A 44 18.40 -14.24 8.00
C GLU A 44 17.84 -15.45 8.77
N ARG A 45 17.98 -16.63 8.19
CA ARG A 45 17.66 -17.90 8.88
C ARG A 45 18.93 -18.51 9.47
N THR A 46 18.87 -18.82 10.76
CA THR A 46 19.92 -19.64 11.37
C THR A 46 19.88 -21.06 10.80
N PRO A 47 20.98 -21.84 10.90
CA PRO A 47 20.97 -23.26 10.53
C PRO A 47 19.87 -24.08 11.24
N SER A 48 19.43 -23.61 12.41
CA SER A 48 18.33 -24.21 13.19
C SER A 48 16.93 -23.73 12.77
N GLY A 49 16.80 -22.84 11.76
CA GLY A 49 15.54 -22.38 11.19
C GLY A 49 14.93 -21.11 11.81
N TYR A 50 15.54 -20.55 12.86
CA TYR A 50 15.05 -19.34 13.51
C TYR A 50 15.38 -18.08 12.70
N ARG A 51 14.49 -17.07 12.77
CA ARG A 51 14.70 -15.76 12.15
C ARG A 51 15.64 -14.90 12.97
N LYS A 52 16.54 -14.20 12.30
CA LYS A 52 17.42 -13.18 12.84
C LYS A 52 17.27 -11.91 12.02
N TYR A 53 16.71 -10.89 12.64
CA TYR A 53 16.56 -9.56 12.05
C TYR A 53 17.87 -8.79 12.23
N SER A 54 18.44 -8.33 11.14
CA SER A 54 19.58 -7.41 11.11
C SER A 54 19.17 -5.99 11.52
N VAL A 55 20.14 -5.07 11.66
CA VAL A 55 19.83 -3.65 11.86
C VAL A 55 19.01 -3.09 10.70
N ASP A 56 19.39 -3.44 9.46
CA ASP A 56 18.71 -2.96 8.26
C ASP A 56 17.28 -3.50 8.14
N ASP A 57 17.05 -4.74 8.59
CA ASP A 57 15.69 -5.31 8.65
C ASP A 57 14.82 -4.53 9.65
N MET A 58 15.39 -4.11 10.79
CA MET A 58 14.68 -3.30 11.78
C MET A 58 14.37 -1.91 11.25
N GLU A 59 15.28 -1.28 10.52
CA GLU A 59 15.05 0.02 9.88
C GLU A 59 13.97 -0.06 8.80
N ARG A 60 13.99 -1.10 7.96
CA ARG A 60 12.91 -1.39 7.00
C ARG A 60 11.57 -1.55 7.71
N LEU A 61 11.51 -2.35 8.77
CA LEU A 61 10.27 -2.56 9.54
C LEU A 61 9.72 -1.24 10.10
N ARG A 62 10.57 -0.38 10.67
CA ARG A 62 10.17 0.95 11.13
C ARG A 62 9.62 1.81 10.01
N TYR A 63 10.29 1.82 8.86
CA TYR A 63 9.83 2.55 7.68
C TYR A 63 8.44 2.09 7.23
N ILE A 64 8.25 0.77 7.11
CA ILE A 64 6.96 0.17 6.71
C ILE A 64 5.86 0.59 7.68
N ILE A 65 6.09 0.49 9.00
CA ILE A 65 5.09 0.82 10.01
C ILE A 65 4.71 2.31 9.93
N ARG A 66 5.69 3.22 9.84
CA ARG A 66 5.42 4.66 9.69
C ARG A 66 4.65 4.96 8.40
N ALA A 67 5.07 4.37 7.28
CA ALA A 67 4.40 4.53 5.99
C ALA A 67 2.93 4.06 6.02
N GLN A 68 2.62 2.99 6.74
CA GLN A 68 1.25 2.51 6.89
C GLN A 68 0.42 3.37 7.86
N ARG A 69 1.01 3.76 8.98
CA ARG A 69 0.31 4.52 10.03
C ARG A 69 0.04 5.97 9.64
N GLU A 70 1.05 6.65 9.12
CA GLU A 70 1.00 8.09 8.87
C GLU A 70 0.45 8.42 7.48
N HIS A 71 0.70 7.54 6.51
CA HIS A 71 0.40 7.80 5.09
C HIS A 71 -0.56 6.78 4.46
N TYR A 72 -0.98 5.75 5.20
CA TYR A 72 -1.91 4.71 4.74
C TYR A 72 -1.48 4.06 3.41
N LEU A 73 -0.17 3.89 3.21
CA LEU A 73 0.36 3.40 1.94
C LEU A 73 0.11 1.90 1.74
N PRO A 74 -0.28 1.46 0.52
CA PRO A 74 -0.33 0.05 0.16
C PRO A 74 1.07 -0.59 0.16
N LEU A 75 1.16 -1.88 0.51
CA LEU A 75 2.42 -2.62 0.56
C LEU A 75 3.24 -2.57 -0.74
N LYS A 76 2.56 -2.54 -1.90
CA LYS A 76 3.22 -2.42 -3.21
C LYS A 76 4.01 -1.11 -3.34
N VAL A 77 3.41 0.01 -2.93
CA VAL A 77 4.04 1.33 -2.97
C VAL A 77 5.21 1.39 -1.97
N ILE A 78 5.01 0.83 -0.77
CA ILE A 78 6.08 0.74 0.23
C ILE A 78 7.25 -0.09 -0.31
N LYS A 79 6.99 -1.18 -1.02
CA LYS A 79 8.04 -1.99 -1.65
C LYS A 79 8.84 -1.19 -2.69
N GLU A 80 8.17 -0.42 -3.53
CA GLU A 80 8.85 0.47 -4.50
C GLU A 80 9.75 1.51 -3.80
N HIS A 81 9.30 2.05 -2.66
CA HIS A 81 10.10 2.99 -1.87
C HIS A 81 11.33 2.31 -1.27
N LEU A 82 11.18 1.10 -0.71
CA LEU A 82 12.30 0.32 -0.18
C LEU A 82 13.30 -0.03 -1.28
N ASP A 83 12.82 -0.43 -2.45
CA ASP A 83 13.67 -0.71 -3.62
C ASP A 83 14.41 0.54 -4.11
N ALA A 84 13.80 1.73 -4.01
CA ALA A 84 14.45 3.00 -4.31
C ALA A 84 15.58 3.30 -3.31
N ILE A 85 15.30 3.15 -2.00
CA ILE A 85 16.29 3.31 -0.93
C ILE A 85 17.49 2.36 -1.15
N ASP A 86 17.22 1.11 -1.52
CA ASP A 86 18.26 0.12 -1.79
C ASP A 86 19.15 0.45 -2.99
N ARG A 87 18.61 1.18 -3.97
CA ARG A 87 19.37 1.72 -5.10
C ARG A 87 20.10 3.03 -4.75
N GLY A 88 20.00 3.51 -3.51
CA GLY A 88 20.55 4.81 -3.09
C GLY A 88 19.77 6.00 -3.62
N LEU A 89 18.54 5.79 -4.10
CA LEU A 89 17.62 6.86 -4.47
C LEU A 89 16.84 7.30 -3.23
N GLU A 90 16.58 8.60 -3.13
CA GLU A 90 15.74 9.11 -2.06
C GLU A 90 14.27 8.77 -2.35
N PRO A 91 13.55 8.14 -1.41
CA PRO A 91 12.14 7.84 -1.60
C PRO A 91 11.35 9.15 -1.71
N PRO A 92 10.24 9.16 -2.47
CA PRO A 92 9.41 10.36 -2.58
C PRO A 92 8.99 10.84 -1.20
N SER A 93 9.08 12.15 -0.98
CA SER A 93 8.89 12.76 0.34
C SER A 93 7.53 12.39 0.92
N LEU A 94 7.55 11.68 2.06
CA LEU A 94 6.34 11.28 2.77
C LEU A 94 5.64 12.48 3.45
N ASN A 95 6.31 13.63 3.61
CA ASN A 95 5.80 14.83 4.29
C ASN A 95 4.68 15.61 3.57
N GLY A 96 4.12 15.08 2.46
CA GLY A 96 2.91 15.61 1.86
C GLY A 96 1.69 14.83 2.36
N GLY A 97 0.64 15.51 2.82
CA GLY A 97 -0.65 14.88 3.14
C GLY A 97 -1.15 13.96 2.00
N PRO A 98 -2.19 13.11 2.25
CA PRO A 98 -2.51 11.91 1.46
C PRO A 98 -2.45 12.20 -0.04
N THR A 99 -1.32 11.87 -0.64
CA THR A 99 -1.08 12.08 -2.06
C THR A 99 -1.26 10.73 -2.69
N VAL A 100 -2.33 10.59 -3.46
CA VAL A 100 -2.46 9.48 -4.41
C VAL A 100 -1.16 9.43 -5.23
N PRO A 101 -0.42 8.30 -5.23
CA PRO A 101 0.86 8.24 -5.91
C PRO A 101 0.65 8.52 -7.40
N THR A 102 1.11 9.68 -7.83
CA THR A 102 1.02 10.14 -9.23
C THR A 102 2.15 9.53 -10.09
N GLY A 103 3.05 8.74 -9.49
CA GLY A 103 4.28 8.26 -10.13
C GLY A 103 4.27 6.84 -10.72
N ALA A 104 3.33 5.97 -10.35
CA ALA A 104 3.30 4.58 -10.86
C ALA A 104 2.75 4.45 -12.30
N PHE A 105 2.49 5.58 -12.98
CA PHE A 105 1.94 5.64 -14.34
C PHE A 105 2.88 6.36 -15.34
N GLY A 106 4.17 6.52 -15.00
CA GLY A 106 5.12 7.27 -15.82
C GLY A 106 5.73 6.51 -17.00
N ASP A 107 5.50 5.20 -17.13
CA ASP A 107 6.01 4.42 -18.26
C ASP A 107 5.05 4.53 -19.46
N PRO A 108 5.49 5.05 -20.62
CA PRO A 108 4.62 5.20 -21.78
C PRO A 108 4.08 3.87 -22.32
N GLY A 109 4.75 2.73 -22.05
CA GLY A 109 4.24 1.40 -22.39
C GLY A 109 3.15 0.92 -21.43
N THR A 110 3.29 1.20 -20.14
CA THR A 110 2.29 0.84 -19.12
C THR A 110 1.05 1.73 -19.21
N GLN A 111 1.17 2.98 -19.68
CA GLN A 111 0.00 3.83 -19.96
C GLN A 111 -0.89 3.28 -21.08
N GLU A 112 -0.35 2.56 -22.06
CA GLU A 112 -1.14 1.97 -23.15
C GLU A 112 -1.87 0.70 -22.69
N LEU A 113 -1.22 -0.17 -21.90
CA LEU A 113 -1.87 -1.33 -21.29
C LEU A 113 -2.94 -0.96 -20.25
N LEU A 114 -2.70 0.08 -19.43
CA LEU A 114 -3.66 0.54 -18.42
C LEU A 114 -4.80 1.40 -19.02
N ARG A 115 -4.56 2.09 -20.15
CA ARG A 115 -5.64 2.72 -20.94
C ARG A 115 -6.58 1.69 -21.57
N GLY A 116 -6.08 0.48 -21.85
CA GLY A 116 -6.87 -0.61 -22.42
C GLY A 116 -7.92 -1.21 -21.48
N GLU A 117 -7.74 -1.09 -20.15
CA GLU A 117 -8.64 -1.74 -19.17
C GLU A 117 -9.38 -0.77 -18.24
N ARG A 118 -9.02 0.51 -18.23
CA ARG A 118 -9.89 1.57 -17.70
C ARG A 118 -10.43 2.40 -18.85
N ALA A 119 -11.29 1.77 -19.65
CA ALA A 119 -12.35 2.56 -20.25
C ALA A 119 -13.02 3.30 -19.08
N ASP A 120 -12.98 4.62 -19.05
CA ASP A 120 -13.99 5.41 -18.36
C ASP A 120 -15.34 4.89 -18.89
N VAL A 121 -15.92 3.87 -18.24
CA VAL A 121 -17.20 3.31 -18.64
C VAL A 121 -18.22 4.38 -18.30
N ARG A 122 -18.51 5.23 -19.28
CA ARG A 122 -19.52 6.27 -19.19
C ARG A 122 -20.87 5.60 -19.28
N VAL A 123 -21.41 5.24 -18.12
CA VAL A 123 -22.73 4.61 -18.07
C VAL A 123 -23.78 5.71 -18.05
N SER A 124 -24.72 5.66 -18.99
CA SER A 124 -25.88 6.55 -18.96
C SER A 124 -26.83 6.15 -17.84
N ARG A 125 -27.65 7.07 -17.32
CA ARG A 125 -28.65 6.76 -16.27
C ARG A 125 -29.48 5.52 -16.58
N ARG A 126 -30.00 5.43 -17.80
CA ARG A 126 -30.84 4.30 -18.25
C ARG A 126 -30.07 2.99 -18.27
N GLU A 127 -28.78 3.04 -18.60
CA GLU A 127 -27.91 1.88 -18.62
C GLU A 127 -27.50 1.44 -17.21
N LEU A 128 -27.34 2.38 -16.29
CA LEU A 128 -27.07 2.09 -14.88
C LEU A 128 -28.23 1.34 -14.24
N VAL A 129 -29.45 1.83 -14.44
CA VAL A 129 -30.71 1.20 -13.98
C VAL A 129 -30.82 -0.22 -14.54
N LYS A 130 -30.56 -0.38 -15.84
CA LYS A 130 -30.65 -1.67 -16.52
C LYS A 130 -29.59 -2.67 -16.04
N THR A 131 -28.33 -2.24 -15.93
CA THR A 131 -27.20 -3.12 -15.60
C THR A 131 -27.17 -3.49 -14.12
N ALA A 132 -27.57 -2.56 -13.24
CA ALA A 132 -27.64 -2.81 -11.80
C ALA A 132 -28.96 -3.47 -11.36
N GLU A 133 -29.90 -3.70 -12.31
CA GLU A 133 -31.24 -4.25 -12.05
C GLU A 133 -32.00 -3.52 -10.92
N ILE A 134 -31.82 -2.19 -10.87
CA ILE A 134 -32.49 -1.31 -9.90
C ILE A 134 -33.61 -0.52 -10.57
N THR A 135 -34.49 0.08 -9.77
CA THR A 135 -35.52 1.00 -10.28
C THR A 135 -35.00 2.45 -10.33
N GLU A 136 -35.69 3.31 -11.09
CA GLU A 136 -35.31 4.73 -11.17
C GLU A 136 -35.47 5.43 -9.81
N GLU A 137 -36.50 5.07 -9.04
CA GLU A 137 -36.76 5.63 -7.72
C GLU A 137 -35.67 5.23 -6.71
N PHE A 138 -35.11 4.03 -6.85
CA PHE A 138 -34.00 3.60 -6.02
C PHE A 138 -32.71 4.35 -6.38
N LEU A 139 -32.49 4.61 -7.68
CA LEU A 139 -31.38 5.44 -8.12
C LEU A 139 -31.49 6.88 -7.59
N ASP A 140 -32.69 7.46 -7.55
CA ASP A 140 -32.93 8.79 -6.96
C ASP A 140 -32.57 8.85 -5.48
N LEU A 141 -32.88 7.80 -4.71
CA LEU A 141 -32.48 7.71 -3.31
C LEU A 141 -30.95 7.68 -3.18
N LEU A 142 -30.27 6.86 -3.99
CA LEU A 142 -28.81 6.75 -3.97
C LEU A 142 -28.13 8.08 -4.32
N GLU A 143 -28.70 8.85 -5.25
CA GLU A 143 -28.24 10.19 -5.58
C GLU A 143 -28.51 11.18 -4.44
N GLY A 144 -29.69 11.12 -3.83
CA GLY A 144 -30.09 11.96 -2.69
C GLY A 144 -29.21 11.76 -1.45
N PHE A 145 -28.81 10.53 -1.17
CA PHE A 145 -27.84 10.19 -0.11
C PHE A 145 -26.38 10.42 -0.53
N GLY A 146 -26.14 10.80 -1.79
CA GLY A 146 -24.82 11.10 -2.32
C GLY A 146 -23.90 9.87 -2.48
N LEU A 147 -24.48 8.67 -2.46
CA LEU A 147 -23.78 7.39 -2.68
C LEU A 147 -23.44 7.18 -4.15
N VAL A 148 -24.24 7.77 -5.05
CA VAL A 148 -24.02 7.80 -6.49
C VAL A 148 -24.07 9.26 -6.95
N ARG A 149 -23.17 9.66 -7.84
CA ARG A 149 -23.12 11.03 -8.39
C ARG A 149 -22.76 10.99 -9.85
N THR A 150 -23.32 11.92 -10.62
CA THR A 150 -22.87 12.17 -11.99
C THR A 150 -21.47 12.79 -11.97
N ARG A 151 -20.67 12.44 -12.97
CA ARG A 151 -19.35 13.04 -13.13
C ARG A 151 -19.48 14.53 -13.42
N THR A 152 -18.65 15.34 -12.77
CA THR A 152 -18.64 16.80 -12.92
C THR A 152 -18.57 17.21 -14.40
N GLY A 153 -19.61 17.89 -14.88
CA GLY A 153 -19.70 18.35 -16.28
C GLY A 153 -20.28 17.34 -17.29
N SER A 154 -20.82 16.19 -16.85
CA SER A 154 -21.38 15.15 -17.73
C SER A 154 -22.75 14.64 -17.23
N LYS A 155 -23.57 14.11 -18.16
CA LYS A 155 -24.82 13.37 -17.86
C LYS A 155 -24.59 11.87 -17.60
N HIS A 156 -23.34 11.48 -17.35
CA HIS A 156 -22.92 10.08 -17.16
C HIS A 156 -22.36 9.89 -15.75
N TYR A 157 -22.52 8.66 -15.24
CA TYR A 157 -21.91 8.20 -14.00
C TYR A 157 -20.48 7.72 -14.28
#